data_AF-A0A8A2VAU1-F1
#
_entry.id   AF-A0A8A2VAU1-F1
#
_cell.length_a   1.000
_cell.length_b   1.000
_cell.length_c   1.000
_cell.angle_alpha   90.00
_cell.angle_beta   90.00
_cell.angle_gamma   90.00
#
_symmetry.space_group_name_H-M   'P 1'
#
loop_
_entity.id
_entity.type
_entity.pdbx_description
1 polymer ?
#
loop_
_entity_poly.entity_id
_entity_poly.type
_entity_poly.pdbx_seq_one_letter_code
_entity_poly.pdbx_strand_id
1 'polypeptide(L)'
;MAIDTEPSFEEISLTNQVVLLGVAELQQRGETPVQTHDLRRVCKTQLEGVETTVVGTITEADVMRSLYRLEDEGFVEERDLEGTSPTGKGRPAYTLAIDVEALYAGVDDELLKGDG
;
A
#
# COMPACT_ATOMS: atom_id res chain seq x y z
N MET A 1 24.53 4.30 16.01
CA MET A 1 23.30 5.02 16.35
C MET A 1 22.28 4.52 15.35
N ALA A 2 21.61 3.42 15.69
CA ALA A 2 20.45 2.96 14.94
C ALA A 2 19.29 3.80 15.47
N ILE A 3 18.68 4.60 14.62
CA ILE A 3 17.35 5.09 14.91
C ILE A 3 16.49 3.89 14.52
N ASP A 4 16.00 3.14 15.51
CA ASP A 4 14.83 2.29 15.33
C ASP A 4 13.67 3.25 15.04
N THR A 5 13.63 3.77 13.81
CA THR A 5 12.51 4.59 13.35
C THR A 5 11.41 3.60 13.06
N GLU A 6 10.51 3.42 14.02
CA GLU A 6 9.25 2.75 13.77
C GLU A 6 8.52 3.51 12.64
N PRO A 7 7.91 2.80 11.69
CA PRO A 7 7.28 3.43 10.53
C PRO A 7 6.18 4.41 10.99
N SER A 8 6.31 5.69 10.62
CA SER A 8 5.40 6.76 11.05
C SER A 8 4.38 7.11 9.97
N PHE A 9 3.09 6.94 10.27
CA PHE A 9 2.01 7.22 9.34
C PHE A 9 1.85 8.71 9.02
N GLU A 10 2.23 9.60 9.96
CA GLU A 10 2.18 11.05 9.79
C GLU A 10 3.24 11.56 8.78
N GLU A 11 4.28 10.77 8.52
CA GLU A 11 5.39 11.12 7.61
C GLU A 11 5.14 10.68 6.16
N ILE A 12 4.11 9.86 5.93
CA ILE A 12 3.72 9.40 4.60
C ILE A 12 2.47 10.11 4.10
N SER A 13 2.40 10.35 2.79
CA SER A 13 1.25 11.04 2.19
C SER A 13 -0.04 10.20 2.27
N LEU A 14 -1.20 10.85 2.18
CA LEU A 14 -2.49 10.15 2.08
C LEU A 14 -2.54 9.17 0.91
N THR A 15 -1.91 9.48 -0.23
CA THR A 15 -1.77 8.52 -1.33
C THR A 15 -1.03 7.26 -0.91
N ASN A 16 0.05 7.39 -0.12
CA ASN A 16 0.78 6.24 0.41
C ASN A 16 -0.09 5.45 1.39
N GLN A 17 -0.84 6.12 2.26
CA GLN A 17 -1.75 5.46 3.20
C GLN A 17 -2.88 4.71 2.47
N VAL A 18 -3.45 5.28 1.41
CA VAL A 18 -4.44 4.60 0.53
C VAL A 18 -3.83 3.38 -0.15
N VAL A 19 -2.59 3.48 -0.63
CA VAL A 19 -1.87 2.34 -1.21
C VAL A 19 -1.66 1.25 -0.16
N LEU A 20 -1.29 1.62 1.06
CA LEU A 20 -1.06 0.70 2.16
C LEU A 20 -2.34 -0.02 2.60
N LEU A 21 -3.46 0.70 2.69
CA LEU A 21 -4.80 0.13 2.88
C LEU A 21 -5.19 -0.83 1.75
N GLY A 22 -4.82 -0.51 0.51
CA GLY A 22 -5.00 -1.42 -0.63
C GLY A 22 -4.22 -2.72 -0.50
N VAL A 23 -2.98 -2.67 0.00
CA VAL A 23 -2.16 -3.87 0.25
C VAL A 23 -2.79 -4.71 1.36
N ALA A 24 -3.26 -4.07 2.44
CA ALA A 24 -3.93 -4.73 3.54
C ALA A 24 -5.22 -5.42 3.14
N GLU A 25 -6.03 -4.78 2.30
CA GLU A 25 -7.25 -5.36 1.75
C GLU A 25 -6.96 -6.62 0.94
N LEU A 26 -5.96 -6.57 0.04
CA LEU A 26 -5.56 -7.74 -0.74
C LEU A 26 -4.97 -8.85 0.14
N GLN A 27 -4.21 -8.51 1.18
CA GLN A 27 -3.72 -9.46 2.17
C GLN A 27 -4.85 -10.15 2.93
N GLN A 28 -5.88 -9.42 3.34
CA GLN A 28 -7.07 -9.99 3.98
C GLN A 28 -7.85 -10.92 3.05
N ARG A 29 -7.84 -10.65 1.73
CA ARG A 29 -8.41 -11.53 0.71
C ARG A 29 -7.55 -12.76 0.38
N GLY A 30 -6.33 -12.84 0.95
CA GLY A 30 -5.35 -13.88 0.63
C GLY A 30 -4.69 -13.70 -0.75
N GLU A 31 -4.76 -12.50 -1.33
CA GLU A 31 -4.21 -12.12 -2.63
C GLU A 31 -2.79 -11.52 -2.50
N THR A 32 -1.95 -12.15 -1.66
CA THR A 32 -0.53 -11.78 -1.45
C THR A 32 0.43 -12.80 -2.04
N PRO A 33 1.61 -12.39 -2.57
CA PRO A 33 2.11 -11.02 -2.59
C PRO A 33 1.43 -10.16 -3.67
N VAL A 34 1.17 -8.91 -3.31
CA VAL A 34 0.34 -7.97 -4.07
C VAL A 34 1.07 -7.44 -5.30
N GLN A 35 0.43 -7.50 -6.46
CA GLN A 35 0.94 -6.89 -7.69
C GLN A 35 0.33 -5.51 -7.94
N THR A 36 1.10 -4.59 -8.53
CA THR A 36 0.69 -3.18 -8.77
C THR A 36 -0.64 -3.05 -9.50
N HIS A 37 -0.93 -3.95 -10.44
CA HIS A 37 -2.14 -3.88 -11.26
C HIS A 37 -3.43 -4.16 -10.48
N ASP A 38 -3.43 -5.16 -9.61
CA ASP A 38 -4.53 -5.46 -8.70
C ASP A 38 -4.67 -4.37 -7.65
N LEU A 39 -3.54 -3.93 -7.09
CA LEU A 39 -3.50 -2.88 -6.08
C LEU A 39 -4.12 -1.58 -6.58
N ARG A 40 -3.78 -1.15 -7.79
CA ARG A 40 -4.35 0.06 -8.39
C ARG A 40 -5.88 -0.01 -8.47
N ARG A 41 -6.42 -1.18 -8.82
CA ARG A 41 -7.88 -1.37 -8.90
C ARG A 41 -8.52 -1.22 -7.51
N VAL A 42 -7.91 -1.81 -6.50
CA VAL A 42 -8.38 -1.70 -5.10
C VAL A 42 -8.30 -0.27 -4.59
N CYS A 43 -7.17 0.42 -4.77
CA CYS A 43 -7.02 1.83 -4.39
C CYS A 43 -8.09 2.72 -5.03
N LYS A 44 -8.41 2.49 -6.31
CA LYS A 44 -9.45 3.25 -6.99
C LYS A 44 -10.82 3.03 -6.34
N THR A 45 -11.17 1.79 -6.02
CA THR A 45 -12.44 1.47 -5.36
C THR A 45 -12.53 2.08 -3.96
N GLN A 46 -11.43 2.07 -3.19
CA GLN A 46 -11.41 2.72 -1.88
C GLN A 46 -11.64 4.24 -1.99
N LEU A 47 -10.98 4.89 -2.96
CA LEU A 47 -11.14 6.33 -3.20
C LEU A 47 -12.53 6.74 -3.70
N GLU A 48 -13.29 5.82 -4.30
CA GLU A 48 -14.69 6.08 -4.67
C GLU A 48 -15.61 6.18 -3.44
N GLY A 49 -15.24 5.56 -2.30
CA GLY A 49 -15.97 5.62 -1.03
C GLY A 49 -15.52 6.74 -0.08
N VAL A 50 -14.33 7.29 -0.28
CA VAL A 50 -13.81 8.43 0.49
C VAL A 50 -14.22 9.73 -0.21
N GLU A 51 -14.46 10.81 0.54
CA GLU A 51 -14.67 12.13 -0.07
C GLU A 51 -13.42 12.53 -0.89
N THR A 52 -13.53 12.35 -2.22
CA THR A 52 -12.47 12.51 -3.23
C THR A 52 -11.77 13.87 -3.26
N THR A 53 -12.21 14.84 -2.45
CA THR A 53 -11.60 16.16 -2.36
C THR A 53 -10.16 16.09 -1.85
N VAL A 54 -9.83 15.08 -1.02
CA VAL A 54 -8.52 15.00 -0.34
C VAL A 54 -7.47 14.25 -1.17
N VAL A 55 -7.87 13.22 -1.91
CA VAL A 55 -6.98 12.43 -2.77
C VAL A 55 -7.53 12.40 -4.19
N GLY A 56 -6.77 12.95 -5.14
CA GLY A 56 -7.12 12.95 -6.56
C GLY A 56 -7.08 11.56 -7.20
N THR A 57 -7.23 11.48 -8.52
CA THR A 57 -7.14 10.20 -9.23
C THR A 57 -5.76 9.56 -9.09
N ILE A 58 -5.71 8.33 -8.57
CA ILE A 58 -4.46 7.58 -8.44
C ILE A 58 -4.07 6.87 -9.75
N THR A 59 -2.83 7.10 -10.21
CA THR A 59 -2.29 6.44 -11.40
C THR A 59 -1.41 5.23 -11.04
N GLU A 60 -1.08 4.39 -12.02
CA GLU A 60 -0.16 3.27 -11.80
C GLU A 60 1.24 3.75 -11.38
N ALA A 61 1.68 4.89 -11.91
CA ALA A 61 2.95 5.49 -11.52
C ALA A 61 2.94 5.97 -10.07
N ASP A 62 1.80 6.49 -9.59
CA ASP A 62 1.66 6.91 -8.19
C ASP A 62 1.69 5.69 -7.27
N VAL A 63 0.97 4.61 -7.61
CA VAL A 63 1.03 3.34 -6.87
C VAL A 63 2.46 2.81 -6.79
N MET A 64 3.20 2.77 -7.91
CA MET A 64 4.60 2.31 -7.89
C MET A 64 5.49 3.19 -7.01
N ARG A 65 5.37 4.52 -7.11
CA ARG A 65 6.15 5.45 -6.27
C ARG A 65 5.81 5.28 -4.80
N SER A 66 4.54 5.11 -4.47
CA SER A 66 4.09 4.83 -3.11
C SER A 66 4.64 3.51 -2.60
N LEU A 67 4.63 2.44 -3.39
CA LEU A 67 5.21 1.15 -2.99
C LEU A 67 6.71 1.25 -2.68
N TYR A 68 7.49 1.90 -3.54
CA TYR A 68 8.93 2.13 -3.24
C TYR A 68 9.14 2.95 -1.98
N ARG A 69 8.30 3.97 -1.75
CA ARG A 69 8.38 4.78 -0.54
C ARG A 69 7.99 4.01 0.71
N LEU A 70 6.93 3.20 0.63
CA LEU A 70 6.45 2.37 1.73
C LEU A 70 7.45 1.26 2.07
N GLU A 71 8.17 0.74 1.08
CA GLU A 71 9.26 -0.22 1.29
C GLU A 71 10.43 0.45 2.01
N ASP A 72 10.88 1.61 1.52
CA ASP A 72 11.97 2.41 2.12
C ASP A 72 11.67 2.81 3.57
N GLU A 73 10.40 3.10 3.87
CA GLU A 73 9.90 3.43 5.21
C GLU A 73 9.54 2.19 6.05
N GLY A 74 9.65 0.97 5.52
CA GLY A 74 9.43 -0.27 6.27
C GLY A 74 7.97 -0.67 6.53
N PHE A 75 7.01 -0.12 5.78
CA PHE A 75 5.60 -0.51 5.85
C PHE A 75 5.28 -1.76 5.02
N VAL A 76 6.02 -1.99 3.93
CA VAL A 76 5.88 -3.15 3.06
C VAL A 76 7.22 -3.78 2.77
N GLU A 77 7.22 -5.05 2.42
CA GLU A 77 8.39 -5.77 1.93
C GLU A 77 8.16 -6.19 0.49
N GLU A 78 9.15 -5.95 -0.38
CA GLU A 78 9.18 -6.56 -1.71
C GLU A 78 9.39 -8.07 -1.57
N ARG A 79 8.62 -8.85 -2.32
CA ARG A 79 8.69 -10.30 -2.40
C ARG A 79 9.01 -10.73 -3.83
N ASP A 80 9.99 -11.61 -3.94
CA ASP A 80 10.23 -12.34 -5.18
C ASP A 80 9.10 -13.34 -5.43
N LEU A 81 8.45 -13.23 -6.59
CA LEU A 81 7.56 -14.27 -7.08
C LEU A 81 8.44 -15.41 -7.64
N GLU A 82 8.68 -16.43 -6.82
CA GLU A 82 9.35 -17.67 -7.24
C GLU A 82 8.59 -18.29 -8.42
N GLY A 83 9.04 -18.02 -9.66
CA GLY A 83 8.49 -18.67 -10.85
C GLY A 83 8.35 -17.82 -12.12
N THR A 84 8.54 -16.50 -12.09
CA THR A 84 8.41 -15.69 -13.33
C THR A 84 9.73 -15.14 -13.86
N SER A 85 10.23 -15.87 -14.87
CA SER A 85 11.04 -15.46 -16.01
C SER A 85 12.57 -15.63 -15.96
N PRO A 86 13.14 -16.44 -16.91
CA PRO A 86 14.58 -16.48 -17.23
C PRO A 86 15.15 -15.14 -17.77
N THR A 87 14.30 -14.14 -18.00
CA THR A 87 14.63 -12.86 -18.67
C THR A 87 14.74 -11.67 -17.71
N GLY A 88 14.61 -11.90 -16.40
CA GLY A 88 15.21 -11.02 -15.39
C GLY A 88 14.45 -9.75 -15.00
N LYS A 89 13.14 -9.58 -15.26
CA LYS A 89 12.31 -8.55 -14.62
C LYS A 89 10.85 -9.00 -14.51
N GLY A 90 10.51 -9.73 -13.45
CA GLY A 90 9.12 -9.78 -12.98
C GLY A 90 8.66 -8.39 -12.53
N ARG A 91 7.35 -8.14 -12.49
CA ARG A 91 6.87 -6.96 -11.74
C ARG A 91 7.07 -7.24 -10.24
N PRO A 92 7.53 -6.25 -9.47
CA PRO A 92 7.69 -6.43 -8.02
C PRO A 92 6.33 -6.75 -7.39
N ALA A 93 6.35 -7.59 -6.37
CA ALA A 93 5.19 -7.94 -5.58
C ALA A 93 5.45 -7.58 -4.12
N TYR A 94 4.42 -7.21 -3.36
CA TYR A 94 4.61 -6.64 -2.02
C TYR A 94 3.72 -7.31 -0.96
N THR A 95 4.21 -7.37 0.27
CA THR A 95 3.43 -7.79 1.46
C THR A 95 3.53 -6.76 2.55
N LEU A 96 2.54 -6.66 3.45
CA LEU A 96 2.70 -5.81 4.63
C LEU A 96 3.87 -6.31 5.49
N ALA A 97 4.68 -5.36 5.96
CA ALA A 97 5.73 -5.59 6.95
C ALA A 97 5.24 -5.32 8.39
N ILE A 98 4.09 -4.67 8.52
CA ILE A 98 3.45 -4.27 9.77
C ILE A 98 2.17 -5.06 10.03
N ASP A 99 1.72 -5.06 11.28
CA ASP A 99 0.43 -5.64 11.65
C ASP A 99 -0.73 -4.83 11.05
N VAL A 100 -1.73 -5.56 10.56
CA VAL A 100 -2.95 -4.96 9.99
C VAL A 100 -3.69 -4.11 11.03
N GLU A 101 -3.68 -4.51 12.31
CA GLU A 101 -4.29 -3.72 13.39
C GLU A 101 -3.55 -2.39 13.62
N ALA A 102 -2.21 -2.42 13.58
CA ALA A 102 -1.39 -1.21 13.70
C ALA A 102 -1.60 -0.27 12.51
N LEU A 103 -1.77 -0.83 11.30
CA LEU A 103 -2.14 -0.08 10.11
C LEU A 103 -3.45 0.70 10.29
N TYR A 104 -4.53 0.01 10.66
CA TYR A 104 -5.83 0.67 10.82
C TYR A 104 -5.85 1.68 11.96
N ALA A 105 -5.03 1.50 12.99
CA ALA A 105 -4.89 2.48 14.07
C ALA A 105 -4.04 3.71 13.68
N GLY A 106 -3.21 3.61 12.64
CA GLY A 106 -2.22 4.64 12.29
C GLY A 106 -2.58 5.49 11.07
N VAL A 107 -3.37 4.98 10.13
CA VAL A 107 -3.80 5.76 8.96
C VAL A 107 -4.78 6.87 9.33
N ASP A 108 -4.89 7.86 8.46
CA ASP A 108 -5.83 8.96 8.63
C ASP A 108 -7.28 8.46 8.70
N ASP A 109 -7.98 8.86 9.76
CA ASP A 109 -9.38 8.50 10.01
C ASP A 109 -10.31 8.88 8.83
N GLU A 110 -9.98 9.90 8.05
CA GLU A 110 -10.76 10.26 6.86
C GLU A 110 -10.76 9.16 5.80
N LEU A 111 -9.69 8.36 5.72
CA LEU A 111 -9.60 7.22 4.81
C LEU A 111 -10.41 6.01 5.30
N LEU A 112 -10.73 5.95 6.59
CA LEU A 112 -11.50 4.85 7.20
C LEU A 112 -13.02 5.10 7.20
N LYS A 113 -13.45 6.36 7.04
CA LYS A 113 -14.87 6.76 7.10
C LYS A 113 -15.69 6.41 5.85
N GLY A 114 -15.17 5.56 4.97
CA GLY A 114 -15.82 5.15 3.72
C GLY A 114 -16.99 4.16 3.85
N ASP A 115 -17.23 3.62 5.04
CA ASP A 115 -18.41 2.78 5.35
C ASP A 115 -19.33 3.50 6.34
N GLY A 116 -20.25 4.31 5.79
CA GLY A 116 -21.39 4.89 6.49
C GLY A 116 -22.71 4.50 5.83
#